data_AF-A0A5P9BAM9-F1
#
_entry.id   AF-A0A5P9BAM9-F1
#
_cell.length_a   1.000
_cell.length_b   1.000
_cell.length_c   1.000
_cell.angle_alpha   90.00
_cell.angle_beta   90.00
_cell.angle_gamma   90.00
#
_symmetry.space_group_name_H-M   'P 1'
#
loop_
_entity.id
_entity.type
_entity.pdbx_description
1 polymer ?
#
loop_
_entity_poly.entity_id
_entity_poly.type
_entity_poly.pdbx_seq_one_letter_code
_entity_poly.pdbx_strand_id
1 'polypeptide(L)'
;MKVLKNPAVWLTAITLTGCSQTQQSTSEPEKSPAASLDAPSTIQPQTFIMRGQVIVGHESRTFTPCGSQEQYWLDLSPELALEAQGLSNTPYQPMYGELIGHLTVPSQTGYNADFTARFVVDQVNILTAENPNRCNQPLKSTRAFGNEPFWSAQFDKSQVTYSKMGETPQAFEIQSSRISNEQRNYQLSSDQDGGELNLTKSRCYDTMSDSLYGWSADLTINDKTHKGCATLSNQDPTLEWADRYFASSTQNAGFSVTLELNADHSAVTTYSYSNGDDPIIEQGFWQQLNADQVQVVMTRHQQQYLISERIFTREGSQLTAKKERVGNVVYPIADGGLVLFKAKQQDLASTPKSAADLTPQKINGSDQLDPKVDRAIRDYFKIHNTSTDDTQYRWLTYDLNGDGQEELLAQLNWCGSGGCTLLIFENHQQQWRFNSRVTLVQGKIHLGEEQHNGWQDLVFNVSGGGVTPAQHVLQYSGVSYPLNPSVAPKITSDKVSQVTLFADEISPMQKGVKL
;
A
#
# COMPACT_ATOMS: atom_id res chain seq x y z
N MET A 1 87.88 12.85 46.75
CA MET A 1 87.49 11.76 47.68
C MET A 1 86.04 11.98 48.13
N LYS A 2 85.18 10.96 47.95
CA LYS A 2 83.90 10.70 48.63
C LYS A 2 82.78 11.77 48.65
N VAL A 3 81.82 11.57 47.73
CA VAL A 3 80.36 11.39 47.90
C VAL A 3 79.65 11.99 49.12
N LEU A 4 78.59 12.77 48.86
CA LEU A 4 77.29 12.78 49.56
C LEU A 4 76.27 13.52 48.67
N LYS A 5 75.43 12.81 47.91
CA LYS A 5 74.00 12.47 48.18
C LYS A 5 73.14 13.66 48.63
N ASN A 6 72.34 14.20 47.71
CA ASN A 6 70.89 14.33 47.87
C ASN A 6 70.20 14.68 46.53
N PRO A 7 69.11 13.99 46.14
CA PRO A 7 68.40 14.27 44.89
C PRO A 7 67.28 15.30 45.14
N ALA A 8 67.29 16.38 44.37
CA ALA A 8 66.22 17.38 44.33
C ALA A 8 65.31 17.14 43.12
N VAL A 9 64.06 16.83 43.44
CA VAL A 9 62.82 16.85 42.66
C VAL A 9 62.86 17.76 41.43
N TRP A 10 62.54 17.20 40.25
CA TRP A 10 61.97 17.95 39.12
C TRP A 10 60.82 17.16 38.50
N LEU A 11 59.67 17.82 38.41
CA LEU A 11 58.42 17.33 37.83
C LEU A 11 58.61 17.02 36.34
N THR A 12 58.23 15.82 35.92
CA THR A 12 57.93 15.49 34.52
C THR A 12 56.46 15.15 34.40
N ALA A 13 55.74 15.98 33.64
CA ALA A 13 54.35 15.79 33.26
C ALA A 13 54.18 14.54 32.39
N ILE A 14 53.24 13.67 32.76
CA ILE A 14 52.86 12.48 32.00
C ILE A 14 51.73 12.88 31.05
N THR A 15 52.01 12.88 29.75
CA THR A 15 50.97 12.94 28.72
C THR A 15 50.43 11.53 28.48
N LEU A 16 49.21 11.25 28.93
CA LEU A 16 48.46 10.04 28.60
C LEU A 16 47.88 10.19 27.18
N THR A 17 48.49 9.53 26.20
CA THR A 17 47.85 9.25 24.90
C THR A 17 46.92 8.06 25.06
N GLY A 18 45.62 8.30 25.19
CA GLY A 18 44.60 7.27 25.11
C GLY A 18 44.30 6.93 23.65
N CYS A 19 44.49 5.66 23.27
CA CYS A 19 43.98 5.12 22.01
C CYS A 19 42.44 5.08 22.09
N SER A 20 41.76 6.01 21.40
CA SER A 20 40.32 5.91 21.17
C SER A 20 40.11 4.94 20.00
N GLN A 21 39.63 3.75 20.33
CA GLN A 21 39.18 2.75 19.37
C GLN A 21 37.77 3.16 18.96
N THR A 22 37.65 3.81 17.79
CA THR A 22 36.36 4.27 17.26
C THR A 22 35.49 3.05 16.96
N GLN A 23 34.54 2.76 17.85
CA GLN A 23 33.46 1.83 17.55
C GLN A 23 32.67 2.40 16.39
N GLN A 24 32.70 1.68 15.27
CA GLN A 24 31.86 1.92 14.11
C GLN A 24 30.43 1.59 14.54
N SER A 25 29.75 2.59 15.08
CA SER A 25 28.30 2.55 15.28
C SER A 25 27.67 2.41 13.90
N THR A 26 27.10 1.24 13.62
CA THR A 26 26.09 1.05 12.59
C THR A 26 24.98 2.07 12.86
N SER A 27 25.02 3.18 12.13
CA SER A 27 23.95 4.16 12.13
C SER A 27 22.71 3.48 11.56
N GLU A 28 21.72 3.27 12.43
CA GLU A 28 20.34 3.06 12.02
C GLU A 28 19.97 4.16 11.00
N PRO A 29 19.38 3.82 9.84
CA PRO A 29 19.10 4.81 8.81
C PRO A 29 18.24 5.93 9.40
N GLU A 30 18.73 7.17 9.35
CA GLU A 30 18.00 8.36 9.79
C GLU A 30 16.63 8.36 9.12
N LYS A 31 15.58 8.30 9.93
CA LYS A 31 14.20 8.37 9.48
C LYS A 31 14.01 9.73 8.80
N SER A 32 13.71 9.75 7.50
CA SER A 32 13.46 10.98 6.76
C SER A 32 12.45 11.86 7.50
N PRO A 33 12.64 13.20 7.53
CA PRO A 33 11.74 14.09 8.26
C PRO A 33 10.31 13.94 7.75
N ALA A 34 9.35 13.90 8.68
CA ALA A 34 7.93 13.77 8.34
C ALA A 34 7.43 15.01 7.58
N ALA A 35 6.80 14.78 6.44
CA ALA A 35 6.14 15.81 5.66
C ALA A 35 4.87 16.29 6.38
N SER A 36 4.59 17.59 6.25
CA SER A 36 3.43 18.24 6.87
C SER A 36 2.79 19.30 5.96
N LEU A 37 1.46 19.36 5.95
CA LEU A 37 0.69 20.40 5.27
C LEU A 37 0.94 21.80 5.83
N ASP A 38 1.32 21.92 7.11
CA ASP A 38 1.63 23.21 7.74
C ASP A 38 3.02 23.74 7.33
N ALA A 39 3.87 22.87 6.80
CA ALA A 39 5.22 23.21 6.33
C ALA A 39 5.40 22.68 4.90
N PRO A 40 4.80 23.33 3.87
CA PRO A 40 4.75 22.80 2.51
C PRO A 40 6.12 22.48 1.89
N SER A 41 7.19 23.16 2.32
CA SER A 41 8.56 22.87 1.87
C SER A 41 9.06 21.48 2.25
N THR A 42 8.44 20.83 3.25
CA THR A 42 8.73 19.46 3.67
C THR A 42 8.08 18.40 2.77
N ILE A 43 7.12 18.80 1.93
CA ILE A 43 6.43 17.90 1.01
C ILE A 43 7.30 17.76 -0.24
N GLN A 44 8.21 16.79 -0.20
CA GLN A 44 9.12 16.46 -1.30
C GLN A 44 8.77 15.05 -1.78
N PRO A 45 8.02 14.91 -2.89
CA PRO A 45 7.70 13.60 -3.45
C PRO A 45 8.97 12.81 -3.80
N GLN A 46 8.96 11.52 -3.49
CA GLN A 46 9.96 10.61 -4.02
C GLN A 46 9.65 10.31 -5.48
N THR A 47 10.69 10.23 -6.29
CA THR A 47 10.51 9.83 -7.69
C THR A 47 10.22 8.34 -7.78
N PHE A 48 9.37 7.99 -8.73
CA PHE A 48 8.98 6.61 -9.02
C PHE A 48 9.04 6.36 -10.52
N ILE A 49 9.11 5.09 -10.90
CA ILE A 49 9.20 4.68 -12.30
C ILE A 49 7.83 4.27 -12.81
N MET A 50 7.37 4.84 -13.92
CA MET A 50 6.21 4.35 -14.64
C MET A 50 6.61 3.87 -16.02
N ARG A 51 6.00 2.76 -16.44
CA ARG A 51 6.10 2.24 -17.80
C ARG A 51 4.81 2.56 -18.53
N GLY A 52 4.90 2.96 -19.79
CA GLY A 52 3.71 3.36 -20.52
C GLY A 52 3.95 3.73 -21.97
N GLN A 53 2.86 4.08 -22.63
CA GLN A 53 2.88 4.67 -23.95
C GLN A 53 3.17 6.16 -23.81
N VAL A 54 4.16 6.64 -24.56
CA VAL A 54 4.57 8.04 -24.65
C VAL A 54 4.18 8.57 -26.03
N ILE A 55 3.50 9.71 -26.09
CA ILE A 55 3.26 10.44 -27.33
C ILE A 55 3.84 11.84 -27.15
N VAL A 56 4.77 12.23 -28.02
CA VAL A 56 5.36 13.57 -28.03
C VAL A 56 5.12 14.21 -29.38
N GLY A 57 4.32 15.27 -29.42
CA GLY A 57 4.11 16.09 -30.60
C GLY A 57 4.42 17.57 -30.36
N HIS A 58 4.08 18.39 -31.35
CA HIS A 58 4.28 19.84 -31.28
C HIS A 58 3.33 20.52 -30.28
N GLU A 59 2.09 20.02 -30.16
CA GLU A 59 1.03 20.65 -29.37
C GLU A 59 0.55 19.80 -28.18
N SER A 60 0.79 18.49 -28.21
CA SER A 60 0.35 17.56 -27.17
C SER A 60 1.47 16.60 -26.77
N ARG A 61 1.58 16.36 -25.46
CA ARG A 61 2.53 15.43 -24.86
C ARG A 61 1.82 14.63 -23.79
N THR A 62 1.70 13.33 -24.00
CA THR A 62 0.94 12.47 -23.11
C THR A 62 1.69 11.22 -22.72
N PHE A 63 1.35 10.73 -21.53
CA PHE A 63 1.82 9.47 -21.01
C PHE A 63 0.62 8.66 -20.52
N THR A 64 0.47 7.45 -21.03
CA THR A 64 -0.55 6.49 -20.61
C THR A 64 0.16 5.31 -19.95
N PRO A 65 0.05 5.13 -18.63
CA PRO A 65 0.65 3.99 -17.93
C PRO A 65 0.17 2.66 -18.51
N CYS A 66 1.04 1.65 -18.50
CA CYS A 66 0.69 0.33 -18.98
C CYS A 66 -0.49 -0.26 -18.18
N GLY A 67 -1.52 -0.73 -18.89
CA GLY A 67 -2.71 -1.32 -18.27
C GLY A 67 -3.73 -0.32 -17.72
N SER A 68 -3.48 0.99 -17.89
CA SER A 68 -4.36 2.06 -17.42
C SER A 68 -5.20 2.66 -18.55
N GLN A 69 -6.35 3.22 -18.19
CA GLN A 69 -7.14 4.13 -19.02
C GLN A 69 -6.85 5.60 -18.71
N GLU A 70 -6.09 5.87 -17.65
CA GLU A 70 -5.66 7.20 -17.25
C GLU A 70 -4.59 7.72 -18.20
N GLN A 71 -4.61 9.03 -18.41
CA GLN A 71 -3.60 9.73 -19.16
C GLN A 71 -3.08 10.90 -18.34
N TYR A 72 -1.77 11.07 -18.36
CA TYR A 72 -1.08 12.18 -17.72
C TYR A 72 -0.51 13.14 -18.76
N TRP A 73 -0.52 14.43 -18.43
CA TRP A 73 0.23 15.41 -19.20
C TRP A 73 1.72 15.18 -18.95
N LEU A 74 2.48 14.93 -20.01
CA LEU A 74 3.89 14.60 -19.89
C LEU A 74 4.74 15.87 -19.94
N ASP A 75 5.34 16.22 -18.80
CA ASP A 75 6.22 17.39 -18.67
C ASP A 75 7.68 16.96 -18.84
N LEU A 76 8.21 17.29 -20.02
CA LEU A 76 9.58 17.02 -20.43
C LEU A 76 10.36 18.33 -20.48
N SER A 77 11.63 18.29 -20.07
CA SER A 77 12.55 19.39 -20.36
C SER A 77 12.61 19.67 -21.88
N PRO A 78 12.87 20.92 -22.30
CA PRO A 78 12.93 21.27 -23.73
C PRO A 78 13.89 20.38 -24.52
N GLU A 79 15.04 20.04 -23.93
CA GLU A 79 16.04 19.15 -24.53
C GLU A 79 15.50 17.73 -24.72
N LEU A 80 14.91 17.15 -23.67
CA LEU A 80 14.36 15.80 -23.74
C LEU A 80 13.16 15.72 -24.70
N ALA A 81 12.36 16.77 -24.79
CA ALA A 81 11.27 16.83 -25.76
C ALA A 81 11.77 16.80 -27.21
N LEU A 82 12.85 17.54 -27.52
CA LEU A 82 13.47 17.51 -28.85
C LEU A 82 14.08 16.14 -29.17
N GLU A 83 14.75 15.52 -28.20
CA GLU A 83 15.30 14.16 -28.37
C GLU A 83 14.19 13.13 -28.59
N ALA A 84 13.13 13.16 -27.78
CA ALA A 84 11.98 12.28 -27.92
C ALA A 84 11.28 12.43 -29.29
N GLN A 85 11.18 13.67 -29.80
CA GLN A 85 10.68 13.92 -31.15
C GLN A 85 11.61 13.34 -32.23
N GLY A 86 12.92 13.39 -32.00
CA GLY A 86 13.93 12.84 -32.92
C GLY A 86 13.96 11.31 -33.00
N LEU A 87 13.47 10.60 -31.97
CA LEU A 87 13.31 9.14 -32.00
C LEU A 87 12.13 8.71 -32.89
N SER A 88 11.18 9.61 -33.10
CA SER A 88 9.93 9.33 -33.81
C SER A 88 10.10 9.52 -35.32
N ASN A 89 9.69 8.53 -36.11
CA ASN A 89 9.75 8.58 -37.57
C ASN A 89 8.53 9.29 -38.19
N THR A 90 7.44 9.42 -37.44
CA THR A 90 6.22 10.15 -37.85
C THR A 90 5.71 11.05 -36.73
N PRO A 91 5.04 12.18 -37.01
CA PRO A 91 4.42 13.00 -35.96
C PRO A 91 3.46 12.17 -35.09
N TYR A 92 3.53 12.36 -33.76
CA TYR A 92 2.66 11.67 -32.79
C TYR A 92 2.77 10.13 -32.81
N GLN A 93 3.87 9.55 -33.31
CA GLN A 93 4.09 8.12 -33.21
C GLN A 93 4.09 7.69 -31.74
N PRO A 94 3.31 6.65 -31.37
CA PRO A 94 3.42 6.07 -30.05
C PRO A 94 4.83 5.50 -29.83
N MET A 95 5.42 5.84 -28.70
CA MET A 95 6.67 5.27 -28.21
C MET A 95 6.39 4.49 -26.93
N TYR A 96 7.30 3.58 -26.57
CA TYR A 96 7.32 3.01 -25.23
C TYR A 96 8.33 3.76 -24.38
N GLY A 97 7.90 4.17 -23.18
CA GLY A 97 8.75 4.82 -22.20
C GLY A 97 8.70 4.13 -20.85
N GLU A 98 9.87 4.02 -20.22
CA GLU A 98 10.03 3.79 -18.79
C GLU A 98 10.64 5.08 -18.22
N LEU A 99 9.83 5.84 -17.49
CA LEU A 99 10.14 7.20 -17.09
C LEU A 99 10.12 7.30 -15.57
N ILE A 100 11.11 8.00 -15.02
CA ILE A 100 11.26 8.24 -13.59
C ILE A 100 10.93 9.69 -13.32
N GLY A 101 10.01 9.94 -12.39
CA GLY A 101 9.51 11.28 -12.16
C GLY A 101 8.62 11.40 -10.95
N HIS A 102 7.91 12.52 -10.86
CA HIS A 102 6.91 12.80 -9.83
C HIS A 102 5.67 13.46 -10.44
N LEU A 103 4.56 13.43 -9.71
CA LEU A 103 3.29 14.01 -10.13
C LEU A 103 3.09 15.41 -9.53
N THR A 104 2.48 16.27 -10.34
CA THR A 104 2.09 17.62 -9.96
C THR A 104 0.67 17.90 -10.44
N VAL A 105 0.03 18.90 -9.83
CA VAL A 105 -1.30 19.34 -10.25
C VAL A 105 -1.27 19.85 -11.70
N PRO A 106 -2.26 19.53 -12.53
CA PRO A 106 -2.40 20.09 -13.87
C PRO A 106 -2.72 21.59 -13.77
N SER A 107 -2.45 22.36 -14.84
CA SER A 107 -2.85 23.77 -14.81
C SER A 107 -4.35 23.95 -14.87
N GLN A 108 -4.86 24.99 -14.19
CA GLN A 108 -6.29 25.29 -14.06
C GLN A 108 -6.94 25.77 -15.37
N THR A 109 -6.12 26.10 -16.38
CA THR A 109 -6.53 26.65 -17.67
C THR A 109 -5.70 26.01 -18.78
N GLY A 110 -6.28 25.86 -19.97
CA GLY A 110 -5.58 25.39 -21.17
C GLY A 110 -5.78 23.90 -21.48
N TYR A 111 -5.09 23.40 -22.50
CA TYR A 111 -5.29 22.07 -23.10
C TYR A 111 -4.95 20.88 -22.19
N ASN A 112 -4.32 21.13 -21.05
CA ASN A 112 -3.90 20.14 -20.07
C ASN A 112 -4.74 20.15 -18.79
N ALA A 113 -5.78 20.98 -18.69
CA ALA A 113 -6.65 21.07 -17.52
C ALA A 113 -7.51 19.82 -17.29
N ASP A 114 -7.67 18.99 -18.32
CA ASP A 114 -8.49 17.78 -18.27
C ASP A 114 -7.77 16.53 -17.76
N PHE A 115 -6.44 16.60 -17.60
CA PHE A 115 -5.65 15.45 -17.15
C PHE A 115 -5.74 15.28 -15.63
N THR A 116 -5.71 14.02 -15.18
CA THR A 116 -5.72 13.67 -13.75
C THR A 116 -4.52 14.29 -13.01
N ALA A 117 -3.36 14.28 -13.64
CA ALA A 117 -2.12 14.89 -13.15
C ALA A 117 -1.16 15.25 -14.29
N ARG A 118 -0.12 16.01 -13.94
CA ARG A 118 1.05 16.23 -14.78
C ARG A 118 2.22 15.40 -14.25
N PHE A 119 2.80 14.58 -15.12
CA PHE A 119 3.97 13.78 -14.80
C PHE A 119 5.25 14.49 -15.23
N VAL A 120 6.00 14.98 -14.25
CA VAL A 120 7.28 15.67 -14.44
C VAL A 120 8.38 14.63 -14.53
N VAL A 121 9.03 14.53 -15.68
CA VAL A 121 10.08 13.54 -15.91
C VAL A 121 11.42 14.07 -15.41
N ASP A 122 11.91 13.47 -14.33
CA ASP A 122 13.23 13.74 -13.78
C ASP A 122 14.33 12.94 -14.51
N GLN A 123 13.98 11.74 -15.00
CA GLN A 123 14.91 10.87 -15.70
C GLN A 123 14.20 9.89 -16.64
N VAL A 124 14.84 9.57 -17.76
CA VAL A 124 14.45 8.44 -18.63
C VAL A 124 15.17 7.19 -18.17
N ASN A 125 14.49 6.04 -18.06
CA ASN A 125 15.17 4.74 -17.97
C ASN A 125 15.42 4.18 -19.39
N ILE A 126 14.36 4.11 -20.19
CA ILE A 126 14.38 3.87 -21.64
C ILE A 126 13.24 4.64 -22.31
N LEU A 127 13.48 5.17 -23.50
CA LEU A 127 12.46 5.68 -24.41
C LEU A 127 12.74 5.15 -25.81
N THR A 128 11.78 4.49 -26.47
CA THR A 128 12.02 3.79 -27.74
C THR A 128 10.83 3.85 -28.68
N ALA A 129 11.11 4.09 -29.96
CA ALA A 129 10.12 4.09 -31.04
C ALA A 129 10.04 2.75 -31.80
N GLU A 130 11.01 1.86 -31.63
CA GLU A 130 11.12 0.62 -32.43
C GLU A 130 9.97 -0.36 -32.23
N ASN A 131 9.47 -0.46 -31.00
CA ASN A 131 8.34 -1.32 -30.67
C ASN A 131 7.57 -0.68 -29.51
N PRO A 132 6.44 0.00 -29.78
CA PRO A 132 5.64 0.63 -28.74
C PRO A 132 4.83 -0.38 -27.90
N ASN A 133 4.61 -1.59 -28.41
CA ASN A 133 3.78 -2.61 -27.75
C ASN A 133 4.56 -3.43 -26.70
N ARG A 134 5.27 -2.74 -25.79
CA ARG A 134 6.08 -3.38 -24.74
C ARG A 134 5.36 -3.49 -23.39
N CYS A 135 4.15 -2.95 -23.24
CA CYS A 135 3.40 -3.01 -21.98
C CYS A 135 3.07 -4.45 -21.51
N ASN A 136 2.93 -5.39 -22.45
CA ASN A 136 2.67 -6.80 -22.16
C ASN A 136 3.93 -7.59 -21.78
N GLN A 137 5.12 -6.96 -21.79
CA GLN A 137 6.36 -7.62 -21.38
C GLN A 137 6.46 -7.69 -19.85
N PRO A 138 7.04 -8.79 -19.33
CA PRO A 138 7.28 -8.92 -17.90
C PRO A 138 8.15 -7.76 -17.38
N LEU A 139 8.07 -7.51 -16.07
CA LEU A 139 9.01 -6.61 -15.41
C LEU A 139 10.43 -7.11 -15.63
N LYS A 140 11.35 -6.17 -15.85
CA LYS A 140 12.77 -6.42 -16.13
C LYS A 140 13.57 -5.86 -14.97
N SER A 141 14.49 -6.66 -14.48
CA SER A 141 15.51 -6.21 -13.55
C SER A 141 16.55 -5.32 -14.25
N THR A 142 17.43 -4.72 -13.45
CA THR A 142 18.53 -3.89 -13.96
C THR A 142 19.37 -4.68 -14.96
N ARG A 143 19.77 -4.01 -16.05
CA ARG A 143 20.57 -4.59 -17.12
C ARG A 143 21.57 -3.57 -17.63
N ALA A 144 22.79 -4.02 -17.91
CA ALA A 144 23.76 -3.29 -18.71
C ALA A 144 24.09 -4.09 -19.98
N PHE A 145 24.44 -3.41 -21.07
CA PHE A 145 24.75 -4.04 -22.34
C PHE A 145 25.52 -3.10 -23.27
N GLY A 146 26.27 -3.66 -24.22
CA GLY A 146 26.90 -2.90 -25.30
C GLY A 146 27.04 -3.75 -26.56
N ASN A 147 27.26 -3.11 -27.70
CA ASN A 147 27.19 -3.76 -29.02
C ASN A 147 28.54 -3.94 -29.71
N GLU A 148 29.61 -3.26 -29.26
CA GLU A 148 30.93 -3.32 -29.90
C GLU A 148 32.06 -3.50 -28.86
N PRO A 149 32.43 -4.74 -28.49
CA PRO A 149 31.79 -6.02 -28.85
C PRO A 149 30.44 -6.23 -28.13
N PHE A 150 29.63 -7.20 -28.60
CA PHE A 150 28.36 -7.52 -27.93
C PHE A 150 28.59 -8.14 -26.55
N TRP A 151 28.01 -7.53 -25.51
CA TRP A 151 27.99 -8.02 -24.14
C TRP A 151 26.71 -7.62 -23.42
N SER A 152 26.34 -8.38 -22.39
CA SER A 152 25.25 -8.02 -21.46
C SER A 152 25.56 -8.47 -20.04
N ALA A 153 25.00 -7.73 -19.08
CA ALA A 153 24.99 -8.05 -17.67
C ALA A 153 23.56 -7.89 -17.15
N GLN A 154 22.93 -8.98 -16.72
CA GLN A 154 21.56 -9.00 -16.22
C GLN A 154 21.55 -9.27 -14.72
N PHE A 155 20.86 -8.44 -13.95
CA PHE A 155 20.72 -8.63 -12.51
C PHE A 155 19.63 -9.66 -12.20
N ASP A 156 19.87 -10.55 -11.25
CA ASP A 156 18.86 -11.39 -10.60
C ASP A 156 19.17 -11.45 -9.11
N LYS A 157 18.40 -10.70 -8.30
CA LYS A 157 18.60 -10.57 -6.85
C LYS A 157 20.04 -10.15 -6.51
N SER A 158 20.83 -11.05 -5.91
CA SER A 158 22.23 -10.81 -5.52
C SER A 158 23.24 -11.18 -6.61
N GLN A 159 22.79 -11.71 -7.75
CA GLN A 159 23.64 -12.17 -8.83
C GLN A 159 23.56 -11.27 -10.06
N VAL A 160 24.66 -11.23 -10.80
CA VAL A 160 24.76 -10.62 -12.12
C VAL A 160 25.24 -11.68 -13.10
N THR A 161 24.42 -11.98 -14.11
CA THR A 161 24.79 -12.88 -15.19
C THR A 161 25.42 -12.08 -16.31
N TYR A 162 26.73 -12.21 -16.47
CA TYR A 162 27.50 -11.67 -17.59
C TYR A 162 27.44 -12.62 -18.78
N SER A 163 27.17 -12.08 -19.96
CA SER A 163 27.14 -12.83 -21.23
C SER A 163 27.90 -12.07 -22.30
N LYS A 164 28.69 -12.78 -23.08
CA LYS A 164 29.41 -12.25 -24.23
C LYS A 164 29.21 -13.17 -25.42
N MET A 165 29.09 -12.60 -26.61
CA MET A 165 28.85 -13.38 -27.82
C MET A 165 29.97 -14.40 -28.06
N GLY A 166 29.61 -15.68 -28.20
CA GLY A 166 30.55 -16.78 -28.42
C GLY A 166 31.16 -17.39 -27.15
N GLU A 167 30.80 -16.90 -25.97
CA GLU A 167 31.28 -17.40 -24.68
C GLU A 167 30.11 -17.91 -23.83
N THR A 168 30.38 -18.81 -22.87
CA THR A 168 29.37 -19.29 -21.92
C THR A 168 29.06 -18.20 -20.89
N PRO A 169 27.78 -17.93 -20.56
CA PRO A 169 27.43 -16.97 -19.51
C PRO A 169 28.11 -17.27 -18.18
N GLN A 170 28.62 -16.23 -17.52
CA GLN A 170 29.28 -16.30 -16.21
C GLN A 170 28.41 -15.61 -15.17
N ALA A 171 28.23 -16.25 -14.02
CA ALA A 171 27.51 -15.67 -12.88
C ALA A 171 28.50 -15.02 -11.91
N PHE A 172 28.17 -13.82 -11.45
CA PHE A 172 28.90 -13.08 -10.43
C PHE A 172 27.98 -12.74 -9.26
N GLU A 173 28.47 -12.89 -8.03
CA GLU A 173 27.79 -12.41 -6.83
C GLU A 173 28.14 -10.94 -6.56
N ILE A 174 27.16 -10.16 -6.12
CA ILE A 174 27.34 -8.77 -5.70
C ILE A 174 27.88 -8.75 -4.27
N GLN A 175 29.16 -8.41 -4.13
CA GLN A 175 29.84 -8.33 -2.82
C GLN A 175 29.50 -7.05 -2.07
N SER A 176 29.40 -5.94 -2.78
CA SER A 176 28.97 -4.66 -2.21
C SER A 176 28.42 -3.74 -3.28
N SER A 177 27.59 -2.79 -2.86
CA SER A 177 27.07 -1.75 -3.74
C SER A 177 27.16 -0.37 -3.09
N ARG A 178 27.41 0.65 -3.91
CA ARG A 178 27.31 2.06 -3.54
C ARG A 178 26.37 2.73 -4.53
N ILE A 179 25.20 3.14 -4.05
CA ILE A 179 24.11 3.66 -4.89
C ILE A 179 23.83 5.10 -4.50
N SER A 180 23.75 5.96 -5.52
CA SER A 180 23.33 7.36 -5.43
C SER A 180 22.40 7.67 -6.61
N ASN A 181 21.86 8.89 -6.65
CA ASN A 181 21.00 9.34 -7.76
C ASN A 181 21.75 9.44 -9.09
N GLU A 182 23.06 9.67 -9.05
CA GLU A 182 23.87 9.92 -10.25
C GLU A 182 24.79 8.74 -10.62
N GLN A 183 25.11 7.87 -9.66
CA GLN A 183 26.03 6.75 -9.85
C GLN A 183 25.62 5.50 -9.06
N ARG A 184 25.84 4.33 -9.65
CA ARG A 184 25.69 3.02 -9.01
C ARG A 184 26.94 2.18 -9.27
N ASN A 185 27.66 1.83 -8.22
CA ASN A 185 28.89 1.07 -8.29
C ASN A 185 28.69 -0.29 -7.61
N TYR A 186 28.98 -1.37 -8.31
CA TYR A 186 28.81 -2.75 -7.84
C TYR A 186 30.14 -3.47 -7.90
N GLN A 187 30.55 -4.07 -6.78
CA GLN A 187 31.70 -4.96 -6.71
C GLN A 187 31.23 -6.40 -6.87
N LEU A 188 31.81 -7.11 -7.84
CA LEU A 188 31.37 -8.41 -8.33
C LEU A 188 32.47 -9.45 -8.11
N SER A 189 32.07 -10.69 -7.77
CA SER A 189 33.01 -11.81 -7.66
C SER A 189 32.40 -13.11 -8.16
N SER A 190 33.20 -13.95 -8.79
CA SER A 190 32.89 -15.36 -9.06
C SER A 190 33.98 -16.25 -8.46
N ASP A 191 33.87 -17.57 -8.63
CA ASP A 191 34.87 -18.53 -8.13
C ASP A 191 36.28 -18.32 -8.73
N GLN A 192 36.37 -17.70 -9.91
CA GLN A 192 37.63 -17.56 -10.67
C GLN A 192 37.99 -16.11 -10.98
N ASP A 193 37.01 -15.20 -11.00
CA ASP A 193 37.17 -13.86 -11.55
C ASP A 193 36.59 -12.79 -10.62
N GLY A 194 37.16 -11.59 -10.69
CA GLY A 194 36.61 -10.38 -10.06
C GLY A 194 36.05 -9.44 -11.11
N GLY A 195 35.13 -8.57 -10.70
CA GLY A 195 34.63 -7.53 -11.58
C GLY A 195 34.07 -6.32 -10.86
N GLU A 196 33.87 -5.25 -11.61
CA GLU A 196 33.25 -4.02 -11.15
C GLU A 196 32.26 -3.53 -12.23
N LEU A 197 31.06 -3.16 -11.83
CA LEU A 197 30.08 -2.53 -12.72
C LEU A 197 29.74 -1.14 -12.20
N ASN A 198 30.03 -0.14 -13.01
CA ASN A 198 29.72 1.25 -12.75
C ASN A 198 28.65 1.74 -13.71
N LEU A 199 27.51 2.16 -13.17
CA LEU A 199 26.43 2.80 -13.92
C LEU A 199 26.45 4.30 -13.60
N THR A 200 26.53 5.13 -14.64
CA THR A 200 26.47 6.59 -14.50
C THR A 200 25.21 7.11 -15.17
N LYS A 201 24.49 7.97 -14.46
CA LYS A 201 23.32 8.67 -15.00
C LYS A 201 23.77 9.60 -16.11
N SER A 202 23.48 9.21 -17.34
CA SER A 202 23.87 9.93 -18.54
C SER A 202 23.11 9.36 -19.72
N ARG A 203 22.76 10.21 -20.69
CA ARG A 203 22.15 9.79 -21.95
C ARG A 203 23.08 8.79 -22.65
N CYS A 204 22.53 7.64 -23.00
CA CYS A 204 23.23 6.61 -23.74
C CYS A 204 22.41 6.22 -24.96
N TYR A 205 23.05 6.24 -26.12
CA TYR A 205 22.45 5.87 -27.39
C TYR A 205 23.09 4.57 -27.85
N ASP A 206 22.25 3.65 -28.30
CA ASP A 206 22.71 2.53 -29.08
C ASP A 206 22.62 2.94 -30.56
N THR A 207 23.78 3.02 -31.22
CA THR A 207 23.95 3.50 -32.62
C THR A 207 23.13 2.72 -33.64
N MET A 208 22.61 1.55 -33.25
CA MET A 208 21.81 0.67 -34.10
C MET A 208 20.31 0.69 -33.76
N SER A 209 19.86 1.53 -32.81
CA SER A 209 18.47 1.52 -32.33
C SER A 209 17.84 2.91 -32.22
N ASP A 210 16.53 3.01 -32.50
CA ASP A 210 15.72 4.21 -32.22
C ASP A 210 15.33 4.24 -30.72
N SER A 211 16.35 4.16 -29.85
CA SER A 211 16.18 4.06 -28.40
C SER A 211 17.16 4.97 -27.64
N LEU A 212 16.61 5.71 -26.68
CA LEU A 212 17.34 6.49 -25.69
C LEU A 212 17.37 5.72 -24.36
N TYR A 213 18.55 5.55 -23.79
CA TYR A 213 18.75 4.94 -22.47
C TYR A 213 19.26 5.98 -21.47
N GLY A 214 18.82 5.86 -20.22
CA GLY A 214 19.14 6.83 -19.16
C GLY A 214 20.46 6.65 -18.44
N TRP A 215 21.14 5.54 -18.69
CA TRP A 215 22.37 5.17 -17.99
C TRP A 215 23.42 4.71 -18.97
N SER A 216 24.66 5.14 -18.74
CA SER A 216 25.85 4.50 -19.30
C SER A 216 26.38 3.45 -18.33
N ALA A 217 27.07 2.45 -18.88
CA ALA A 217 27.65 1.35 -18.13
C ALA A 217 29.12 1.15 -18.51
N ASP A 218 29.95 1.03 -17.48
CA ASP A 218 31.33 0.56 -17.57
C ASP A 218 31.45 -0.72 -16.74
N LEU A 219 31.59 -1.86 -17.41
CA LEU A 219 31.78 -3.17 -16.80
C LEU A 219 33.23 -3.61 -16.95
N THR A 220 33.95 -3.78 -15.84
CA THR A 220 35.31 -4.33 -15.84
C THR A 220 35.29 -5.77 -15.32
N ILE A 221 35.76 -6.72 -16.12
CA ILE A 221 35.97 -8.13 -15.72
C ILE A 221 37.38 -8.52 -16.16
N ASN A 222 38.18 -9.08 -15.25
CA ASN A 222 39.56 -9.52 -15.55
C ASN A 222 40.40 -8.45 -16.27
N ASP A 223 40.41 -7.23 -15.73
CA ASP A 223 41.10 -6.04 -16.25
C ASP A 223 40.64 -5.57 -17.65
N LYS A 224 39.55 -6.12 -18.19
CA LYS A 224 38.95 -5.67 -19.46
C LYS A 224 37.68 -4.88 -19.19
N THR A 225 37.66 -3.64 -19.67
CA THR A 225 36.50 -2.75 -19.54
C THR A 225 35.64 -2.79 -20.79
N HIS A 226 34.34 -2.99 -20.58
CA HIS A 226 33.28 -3.01 -21.57
C HIS A 226 32.38 -1.79 -21.35
N LYS A 227 32.25 -0.95 -22.37
CA LYS A 227 31.39 0.24 -22.35
C LYS A 227 30.03 -0.08 -22.99
N GLY A 228 28.99 0.56 -22.52
CA GLY A 228 27.64 0.37 -23.04
C GLY A 228 26.58 1.23 -22.37
N CYS A 229 25.31 0.85 -22.56
CA CYS A 229 24.15 1.46 -21.94
C CYS A 229 23.59 0.57 -20.83
N ALA A 230 22.72 1.14 -20.00
CA ALA A 230 21.99 0.40 -18.98
C ALA A 230 20.56 0.90 -18.80
N THR A 231 19.75 0.02 -18.24
CA THR A 231 18.43 0.30 -17.70
C THR A 231 18.38 -0.19 -16.26
N LEU A 232 17.81 0.59 -15.35
CA LEU A 232 17.45 0.14 -14.02
C LEU A 232 16.24 -0.81 -14.08
N SER A 233 15.94 -1.43 -12.93
CA SER A 233 14.69 -2.19 -12.78
C SER A 233 13.51 -1.31 -13.13
N ASN A 234 12.59 -1.84 -13.95
CA ASN A 234 11.37 -1.13 -14.33
C ASN A 234 10.19 -1.46 -13.40
N GLN A 235 10.48 -2.06 -12.24
CA GLN A 235 9.53 -2.25 -11.16
C GLN A 235 9.41 -0.95 -10.35
N ASP A 236 8.19 -0.49 -10.20
CA ASP A 236 7.87 0.60 -9.30
C ASP A 236 7.84 0.11 -7.84
N PRO A 237 8.77 0.58 -6.98
CA PRO A 237 8.81 0.16 -5.59
C PRO A 237 7.66 0.74 -4.76
N THR A 238 6.98 1.79 -5.24
CA THR A 238 5.94 2.48 -4.49
C THR A 238 4.58 1.79 -4.56
N LEU A 239 4.41 0.82 -5.47
CA LEU A 239 3.15 0.07 -5.63
C LEU A 239 2.73 -0.74 -4.40
N GLU A 240 3.59 -0.88 -3.38
CA GLU A 240 3.17 -1.42 -2.09
C GLU A 240 2.08 -0.57 -1.39
N TRP A 241 1.95 0.70 -1.78
CA TRP A 241 0.89 1.62 -1.34
C TRP A 241 -0.41 1.45 -2.13
N ALA A 242 -0.33 0.92 -3.36
CA ALA A 242 -1.48 0.76 -4.23
C ALA A 242 -2.43 -0.31 -3.67
N ASP A 243 -3.55 0.14 -3.13
CA ASP A 243 -4.60 -0.73 -2.59
C ASP A 243 -5.88 0.09 -2.36
N ARG A 244 -6.93 -0.61 -1.93
CA ARG A 244 -8.17 -0.02 -1.45
C ARG A 244 -8.11 0.11 0.06
N TYR A 245 -8.38 1.30 0.58
CA TYR A 245 -8.46 1.60 2.01
C TYR A 245 -9.87 2.07 2.35
N PHE A 246 -10.38 1.70 3.51
CA PHE A 246 -11.79 1.91 3.84
C PHE A 246 -11.99 2.29 5.31
N ALA A 247 -13.01 3.10 5.58
CA ALA A 247 -13.54 3.32 6.92
C ALA A 247 -15.05 3.58 6.89
N SER A 248 -15.73 3.16 7.95
CA SER A 248 -17.11 3.57 8.25
C SER A 248 -17.10 4.53 9.45
N SER A 249 -17.91 5.59 9.41
CA SER A 249 -18.00 6.53 10.53
C SER A 249 -18.59 5.86 11.77
N THR A 250 -18.00 6.16 12.93
CA THR A 250 -18.49 5.74 14.24
C THR A 250 -19.53 6.71 14.82
N GLN A 251 -19.67 7.90 14.23
CA GLN A 251 -20.59 8.95 14.69
C GLN A 251 -21.82 9.10 13.79
N ASN A 252 -21.60 9.06 12.47
CA ASN A 252 -22.65 9.15 11.46
C ASN A 252 -22.93 7.76 10.90
N ALA A 253 -23.89 7.08 11.51
CA ALA A 253 -24.37 5.80 11.01
C ALA A 253 -24.73 5.90 9.52
N GLY A 254 -24.14 5.02 8.71
CA GLY A 254 -24.40 4.99 7.27
C GLY A 254 -23.42 5.74 6.41
N PHE A 255 -22.46 6.49 6.98
CA PHE A 255 -21.40 7.13 6.21
C PHE A 255 -20.16 6.24 6.13
N SER A 256 -19.60 6.10 4.94
CA SER A 256 -18.31 5.43 4.74
C SER A 256 -17.42 6.18 3.74
N VAL A 257 -16.12 5.94 3.85
CA VAL A 257 -15.08 6.51 3.00
C VAL A 257 -14.25 5.37 2.44
N THR A 258 -14.10 5.34 1.13
CA THR A 258 -13.17 4.46 0.42
C THR A 258 -12.11 5.32 -0.25
N LEU A 259 -10.84 5.01 -0.07
CA LEU A 259 -9.71 5.55 -0.82
C LEU A 259 -9.08 4.44 -1.65
N GLU A 260 -9.10 4.57 -2.96
CA GLU A 260 -8.40 3.69 -3.89
C GLU A 260 -7.13 4.37 -4.36
N LEU A 261 -5.98 3.74 -4.09
CA LEU A 261 -4.69 4.12 -4.62
C LEU A 261 -4.36 3.14 -5.74
N ASN A 262 -4.50 3.56 -7.00
CA ASN A 262 -4.35 2.67 -8.15
C ASN A 262 -2.89 2.52 -8.56
N ALA A 263 -2.55 1.40 -9.21
CA ALA A 263 -1.18 1.10 -9.64
C ALA A 263 -0.65 2.02 -10.75
N ASP A 264 -1.52 2.85 -11.35
CA ASP A 264 -1.16 3.88 -12.30
C ASP A 264 -0.95 5.26 -11.65
N HIS A 265 -0.88 5.31 -10.31
CA HIS A 265 -0.80 6.51 -9.50
C HIS A 265 -2.04 7.42 -9.48
N SER A 266 -3.15 7.00 -10.09
CA SER A 266 -4.42 7.68 -9.89
C SER A 266 -4.99 7.34 -8.52
N ALA A 267 -5.75 8.28 -7.95
CA ALA A 267 -6.42 8.11 -6.66
C ALA A 267 -7.89 8.46 -6.79
N VAL A 268 -8.75 7.68 -6.13
CA VAL A 268 -10.19 7.93 -6.04
C VAL A 268 -10.59 7.90 -4.58
N THR A 269 -11.29 8.93 -4.10
CA THR A 269 -11.96 8.88 -2.80
C THR A 269 -13.47 8.90 -2.99
N THR A 270 -14.15 7.91 -2.45
CA THR A 270 -15.60 7.75 -2.52
C THR A 270 -16.20 7.87 -1.13
N TYR A 271 -17.08 8.84 -0.95
CA TYR A 271 -17.89 9.01 0.25
C TYR A 271 -19.29 8.46 -0.02
N SER A 272 -19.73 7.47 0.75
CA SER A 272 -21.02 6.82 0.56
C SER A 272 -21.93 7.04 1.76
N TYR A 273 -23.23 7.15 1.51
CA TYR A 273 -24.25 7.40 2.51
C TYR A 273 -25.35 6.33 2.42
N SER A 274 -25.76 5.76 3.56
CA SER A 274 -26.79 4.71 3.61
C SER A 274 -28.22 5.24 3.50
N ASN A 275 -28.39 6.56 3.37
CA ASN A 275 -29.69 7.20 3.20
C ASN A 275 -30.18 7.16 1.73
N GLY A 276 -29.38 6.59 0.82
CA GLY A 276 -29.70 6.47 -0.60
C GLY A 276 -29.25 7.67 -1.45
N ASP A 277 -28.53 8.62 -0.86
CA ASP A 277 -27.90 9.71 -1.63
C ASP A 277 -26.78 9.17 -2.53
N ASP A 278 -26.59 9.81 -3.68
CA ASP A 278 -25.49 9.49 -4.58
C ASP A 278 -24.13 9.68 -3.88
N PRO A 279 -23.18 8.75 -4.09
CA PRO A 279 -21.87 8.89 -3.48
C PRO A 279 -21.13 10.12 -4.03
N ILE A 280 -20.36 10.77 -3.16
CA ILE A 280 -19.46 11.84 -3.55
C ILE A 280 -18.15 11.20 -3.99
N ILE A 281 -17.70 11.53 -5.20
CA ILE A 281 -16.47 11.00 -5.78
C ILE A 281 -15.47 12.15 -5.98
N GLU A 282 -14.30 11.98 -5.38
CA GLU A 282 -13.11 12.76 -5.63
C GLU A 282 -12.13 11.94 -6.48
N GLN A 283 -11.49 12.58 -7.46
CA GLN A 283 -10.48 11.96 -8.31
C GLN A 283 -9.22 12.81 -8.34
N GLY A 284 -8.06 12.15 -8.41
CA GLY A 284 -6.77 12.78 -8.54
C GLY A 284 -5.64 11.76 -8.57
N PHE A 285 -4.57 12.00 -7.83
CA PHE A 285 -3.38 11.15 -7.85
C PHE A 285 -2.75 10.96 -6.47
N TRP A 286 -1.85 9.98 -6.36
CA TRP A 286 -1.06 9.73 -5.17
C TRP A 286 0.42 9.52 -5.47
N GLN A 287 1.27 9.84 -4.50
CA GLN A 287 2.72 9.60 -4.57
C GLN A 287 3.35 9.48 -3.18
N GLN A 288 4.38 8.64 -3.07
CA GLN A 288 5.09 8.43 -1.82
C GLN A 288 5.95 9.65 -1.46
N LEU A 289 5.95 10.04 -0.18
CA LEU A 289 6.82 11.10 0.36
C LEU A 289 8.02 10.50 1.11
N ASN A 290 7.79 9.42 1.85
CA ASN A 290 8.81 8.65 2.55
C ASN A 290 8.26 7.25 2.89
N ALA A 291 9.02 6.44 3.63
CA ALA A 291 8.65 5.05 3.98
C ALA A 291 7.29 4.92 4.67
N ASP A 292 6.87 5.96 5.40
CA ASP A 292 5.68 5.95 6.25
C ASP A 292 4.59 6.92 5.78
N GLN A 293 4.83 7.74 4.75
CA GLN A 293 3.88 8.77 4.32
C GLN A 293 3.62 8.76 2.81
N VAL A 294 2.34 8.87 2.47
CA VAL A 294 1.85 9.03 1.09
C VAL A 294 1.06 10.35 0.98
N GLN A 295 1.32 11.08 -0.09
CA GLN A 295 0.56 12.26 -0.48
C GLN A 295 -0.58 11.82 -1.39
N VAL A 296 -1.78 12.32 -1.12
CA VAL A 296 -2.95 12.13 -1.97
C VAL A 296 -3.49 13.51 -2.33
N VAL A 297 -3.56 13.80 -3.62
CA VAL A 297 -4.03 15.08 -4.16
C VAL A 297 -5.23 14.81 -5.06
N MET A 298 -6.41 15.28 -4.64
CA MET A 298 -7.61 15.26 -5.47
C MET A 298 -7.67 16.54 -6.28
N THR A 299 -8.00 16.43 -7.56
CA THR A 299 -8.10 17.56 -8.50
C THR A 299 -9.54 17.79 -8.97
N ARG A 300 -10.41 16.79 -8.79
CA ARG A 300 -11.84 16.84 -9.17
C ARG A 300 -12.72 16.36 -8.01
N HIS A 301 -13.83 17.06 -7.79
CA HIS A 301 -14.87 16.71 -6.82
C HIS A 301 -16.24 16.80 -7.51
N GLN A 302 -16.93 15.67 -7.69
CA GLN A 302 -18.18 15.60 -8.49
C GLN A 302 -18.06 16.31 -9.85
N GLN A 303 -16.98 16.04 -10.60
CA GLN A 303 -16.64 16.67 -11.88
C GLN A 303 -16.28 18.17 -11.83
N GLN A 304 -16.31 18.82 -10.66
CA GLN A 304 -15.84 20.18 -10.49
C GLN A 304 -14.36 20.21 -10.12
N TYR A 305 -13.60 21.15 -10.71
CA TYR A 305 -12.20 21.32 -10.37
C TYR A 305 -12.06 21.89 -8.95
N LEU A 306 -11.50 21.10 -8.05
CA LEU A 306 -11.22 21.48 -6.67
C LEU A 306 -9.98 20.71 -6.22
N ILE A 307 -8.93 21.45 -5.85
CA ILE A 307 -7.71 20.85 -5.33
C ILE A 307 -7.87 20.64 -3.83
N SER A 308 -7.88 19.39 -3.41
CA SER A 308 -7.72 19.00 -2.01
C SER A 308 -6.51 18.08 -1.85
N GLU A 309 -5.81 18.22 -0.74
CA GLU A 309 -4.58 17.46 -0.48
C GLU A 309 -4.56 16.94 0.94
N ARG A 310 -4.19 15.66 1.06
CA ARG A 310 -4.09 14.95 2.33
C ARG A 310 -2.74 14.22 2.36
N ILE A 311 -2.09 14.24 3.52
CA ILE A 311 -0.91 13.40 3.78
C ILE A 311 -1.35 12.31 4.74
N PHE A 312 -1.29 11.06 4.27
CA PHE A 312 -1.59 9.90 5.09
C PHE A 312 -0.28 9.33 5.66
N THR A 313 -0.30 9.02 6.95
CA THR A 313 0.77 8.26 7.62
C THR A 313 0.33 6.81 7.78
N ARG A 314 1.19 5.86 7.42
CA ARG A 314 0.95 4.41 7.47
C ARG A 314 1.48 3.81 8.76
N GLU A 315 0.60 3.08 9.46
CA GLU A 315 0.93 2.26 10.62
C GLU A 315 0.35 0.86 10.40
N GLY A 316 1.18 -0.08 9.95
CA GLY A 316 0.72 -1.41 9.54
C GLY A 316 -0.26 -1.34 8.37
N SER A 317 -1.49 -1.79 8.57
CA SER A 317 -2.57 -1.76 7.57
C SER A 317 -3.43 -0.48 7.64
N GLN A 318 -3.07 0.48 8.48
CA GLN A 318 -3.84 1.71 8.70
C GLN A 318 -3.21 2.91 8.01
N LEU A 319 -4.00 3.74 7.36
CA LEU A 319 -3.64 5.07 6.88
C LEU A 319 -4.36 6.14 7.70
N THR A 320 -3.62 7.13 8.18
CA THR A 320 -4.20 8.22 8.98
C THR A 320 -3.84 9.59 8.42
N ALA A 321 -4.84 10.43 8.18
CA ALA A 321 -4.68 11.85 7.85
C ALA A 321 -5.42 12.71 8.87
N LYS A 322 -4.73 13.65 9.52
CA LYS A 322 -5.35 14.54 10.54
C LYS A 322 -5.78 15.89 9.99
N LYS A 323 -5.27 16.24 8.82
CA LYS A 323 -5.44 17.53 8.18
C LYS A 323 -5.64 17.34 6.69
N GLU A 324 -6.29 18.33 6.11
CA GLU A 324 -6.56 18.47 4.70
C GLU A 324 -6.21 19.90 4.29
N ARG A 325 -5.66 20.08 3.09
CA ARG A 325 -5.47 21.39 2.49
C ARG A 325 -6.42 21.54 1.32
N VAL A 326 -7.28 22.57 1.34
CA VAL A 326 -8.15 22.92 0.21
C VAL A 326 -7.74 24.31 -0.28
N GLY A 327 -7.28 24.38 -1.53
CA GLY A 327 -6.60 25.55 -2.05
C GLY A 327 -5.37 25.90 -1.19
N ASN A 328 -5.37 27.10 -0.58
CA ASN A 328 -4.25 27.58 0.25
C ASN A 328 -4.49 27.45 1.75
N VAL A 329 -5.61 26.86 2.17
CA VAL A 329 -6.01 26.80 3.58
C VAL A 329 -5.93 25.37 4.08
N VAL A 330 -5.29 25.18 5.23
CA VAL A 330 -5.16 23.89 5.92
C VAL A 330 -6.23 23.80 7.01
N TYR A 331 -7.02 22.73 6.96
CA TYR A 331 -8.10 22.44 7.90
C TYR A 331 -7.79 21.16 8.69
N PRO A 332 -8.10 21.11 9.99
CA PRO A 332 -8.18 19.83 10.69
C PRO A 332 -9.37 19.02 10.13
N ILE A 333 -9.15 17.72 9.92
CA ILE A 333 -10.24 16.79 9.63
C ILE A 333 -10.96 16.53 10.96
N ALA A 334 -12.30 16.45 10.92
CA ALA A 334 -13.13 16.24 12.10
C ALA A 334 -12.73 14.97 12.88
N ASP A 335 -13.11 14.92 14.16
CA ASP A 335 -12.97 13.73 15.03
C ASP A 335 -11.55 13.17 15.19
N GLY A 336 -10.54 14.03 15.02
CA GLY A 336 -9.13 13.65 15.20
C GLY A 336 -8.45 13.11 13.94
N GLY A 337 -9.18 13.04 12.81
CA GLY A 337 -8.63 12.67 11.51
C GLY A 337 -9.46 11.62 10.76
N LEU A 338 -9.09 11.41 9.50
CA LEU A 338 -9.53 10.30 8.69
C LEU A 338 -8.58 9.12 8.93
N VAL A 339 -9.11 8.02 9.47
CA VAL A 339 -8.40 6.76 9.67
C VAL A 339 -9.01 5.73 8.73
N LEU A 340 -8.21 5.16 7.82
CA LEU A 340 -8.61 4.17 6.84
C LEU A 340 -7.84 2.87 7.05
N PHE A 341 -8.47 1.73 6.77
CA PHE A 341 -7.86 0.42 6.88
C PHE A 341 -7.75 -0.22 5.50
N LYS A 342 -6.60 -0.82 5.20
CA LYS A 342 -6.35 -1.59 4.00
C LYS A 342 -7.42 -2.69 3.88
N ALA A 343 -8.20 -2.67 2.81
CA ALA A 343 -9.17 -3.70 2.50
C ALA A 343 -8.41 -5.01 2.22
N LYS A 344 -8.93 -6.15 2.68
CA LYS A 344 -8.32 -7.43 2.36
C LYS A 344 -8.62 -7.78 0.90
N GLN A 345 -7.58 -7.98 0.09
CA GLN A 345 -7.67 -8.75 -1.15
C GLN A 345 -7.86 -10.25 -0.80
N GLN A 346 -9.10 -10.69 -0.68
CA GLN A 346 -9.55 -12.09 -0.82
C GLN A 346 -10.68 -12.00 -1.86
N ASP A 347 -10.71 -12.57 -3.06
CA ASP A 347 -9.90 -13.56 -3.77
C ASP A 347 -9.94 -13.22 -5.28
N LEU A 348 -8.80 -13.11 -5.97
CA LEU A 348 -8.75 -13.07 -7.44
C LEU A 348 -8.30 -14.40 -8.06
N ALA A 349 -8.21 -15.46 -7.26
CA ALA A 349 -7.87 -16.80 -7.72
C ALA A 349 -8.48 -17.89 -6.82
N SER A 350 -9.81 -17.93 -6.72
CA SER A 350 -10.53 -19.13 -6.32
C SER A 350 -11.87 -19.13 -7.04
N THR A 351 -12.22 -20.30 -7.57
CA THR A 351 -13.55 -20.73 -8.00
C THR A 351 -14.69 -20.05 -7.25
N PRO A 352 -15.86 -19.80 -7.88
CA PRO A 352 -17.02 -19.24 -7.20
C PRO A 352 -17.24 -19.98 -5.89
N LYS A 353 -16.96 -19.26 -4.79
CA LYS A 353 -17.04 -19.78 -3.44
C LYS A 353 -18.51 -20.11 -3.19
N SER A 354 -18.77 -21.30 -2.66
CA SER A 354 -20.14 -21.71 -2.38
C SER A 354 -20.76 -20.73 -1.38
N ALA A 355 -22.05 -20.45 -1.48
CA ALA A 355 -22.72 -19.70 -0.43
C ALA A 355 -22.59 -20.44 0.91
N ALA A 356 -22.69 -19.70 2.02
CA ALA A 356 -22.78 -20.33 3.34
C ALA A 356 -23.89 -21.39 3.32
N ASP A 357 -23.72 -22.49 4.07
CA ASP A 357 -24.75 -23.51 4.16
C ASP A 357 -26.03 -22.85 4.72
N LEU A 358 -27.14 -22.85 3.98
CA LEU A 358 -28.41 -22.28 4.45
C LEU A 358 -29.43 -23.38 4.80
N THR A 359 -28.98 -24.63 4.96
CA THR A 359 -29.87 -25.71 5.40
C THR A 359 -30.44 -25.39 6.80
N PRO A 360 -31.75 -25.65 7.04
CA PRO A 360 -32.39 -25.29 8.31
C PRO A 360 -31.66 -25.89 9.52
N GLN A 361 -31.00 -25.05 10.31
CA GLN A 361 -30.23 -25.46 11.48
C GLN A 361 -30.35 -24.45 12.62
N LYS A 362 -30.34 -24.96 13.86
CA LYS A 362 -30.26 -24.17 15.09
C LYS A 362 -28.96 -24.47 15.80
N ILE A 363 -28.13 -23.46 15.97
CA ILE A 363 -26.79 -23.58 16.55
C ILE A 363 -26.79 -22.83 17.87
N ASN A 364 -26.47 -23.55 18.94
CA ASN A 364 -26.42 -23.00 20.29
C ASN A 364 -25.07 -22.35 20.56
N GLY A 365 -25.05 -21.36 21.44
CA GLY A 365 -23.79 -20.83 21.97
C GLY A 365 -23.16 -21.83 22.95
N SER A 366 -21.84 -21.81 23.05
CA SER A 366 -21.07 -22.54 24.03
C SER A 366 -20.67 -21.62 25.18
N ASP A 367 -20.75 -22.15 26.41
CA ASP A 367 -20.16 -21.59 27.62
C ASP A 367 -18.93 -22.37 28.09
N GLN A 368 -18.44 -23.30 27.26
CA GLN A 368 -17.26 -24.11 27.55
C GLN A 368 -15.99 -23.36 27.14
N LEU A 369 -14.96 -23.42 27.99
CA LEU A 369 -13.65 -22.83 27.69
C LEU A 369 -12.98 -23.59 26.55
N ASP A 370 -12.76 -22.90 25.44
CA ASP A 370 -11.85 -23.33 24.37
C ASP A 370 -10.60 -22.42 24.37
N PRO A 371 -9.38 -22.98 24.50
CA PRO A 371 -8.15 -22.18 24.56
C PRO A 371 -7.84 -21.33 23.33
N LYS A 372 -8.29 -21.74 22.13
CA LYS A 372 -8.09 -20.95 20.90
C LYS A 372 -9.06 -19.77 20.86
N VAL A 373 -10.32 -20.00 21.27
CA VAL A 373 -11.33 -18.95 21.38
C VAL A 373 -10.92 -17.90 22.43
N ASP A 374 -10.54 -18.35 23.64
CA ASP A 374 -10.08 -17.48 24.72
C ASP A 374 -8.90 -16.60 24.27
N ARG A 375 -7.92 -17.18 23.58
CA ARG A 375 -6.79 -16.45 22.99
C ARG A 375 -7.23 -15.38 22.00
N ALA A 376 -8.07 -15.73 21.03
CA ALA A 376 -8.53 -14.77 20.01
C ALA A 376 -9.24 -13.56 20.63
N ILE A 377 -10.04 -13.80 21.66
CA ILE A 377 -10.75 -12.74 22.39
C ILE A 377 -9.79 -11.88 23.22
N ARG A 378 -8.80 -12.48 23.90
CA ARG A 378 -7.76 -11.72 24.63
C ARG A 378 -6.89 -10.88 23.70
N ASP A 379 -6.53 -11.41 22.53
CA ASP A 379 -5.77 -10.68 21.52
C ASP A 379 -6.56 -9.46 21.02
N TYR A 380 -7.88 -9.59 20.85
CA TYR A 380 -8.76 -8.45 20.59
C TYR A 380 -8.64 -7.37 21.68
N PHE A 381 -8.78 -7.74 22.96
CA PHE A 381 -8.68 -6.77 24.06
C PHE A 381 -7.32 -6.08 24.16
N LYS A 382 -6.25 -6.85 23.94
CA LYS A 382 -4.88 -6.34 23.93
C LYS A 382 -4.64 -5.33 22.82
N ILE A 383 -5.08 -5.64 21.59
CA ILE A 383 -4.94 -4.75 20.43
C ILE A 383 -5.72 -3.44 20.64
N HIS A 384 -6.89 -3.52 21.27
CA HIS A 384 -7.76 -2.36 21.50
C HIS A 384 -7.49 -1.65 22.84
N ASN A 385 -6.44 -2.02 23.57
CA ASN A 385 -6.06 -1.48 24.88
C ASN A 385 -7.26 -1.33 25.84
N THR A 386 -8.13 -2.35 25.88
CA THR A 386 -9.35 -2.33 26.70
C THR A 386 -9.26 -3.39 27.79
N SER A 387 -9.63 -3.03 29.04
CA SER A 387 -9.59 -3.95 30.16
C SER A 387 -10.57 -5.12 29.97
N THR A 388 -10.19 -6.30 30.44
CA THR A 388 -11.03 -7.51 30.46
C THR A 388 -11.79 -7.69 31.76
N ASP A 389 -11.70 -6.74 32.70
CA ASP A 389 -12.33 -6.87 34.03
C ASP A 389 -13.83 -7.18 33.90
N ASP A 390 -14.29 -8.16 34.68
CA ASP A 390 -15.66 -8.66 34.71
C ASP A 390 -16.24 -9.12 33.35
N THR A 391 -15.39 -9.35 32.35
CA THR A 391 -15.84 -9.76 31.02
C THR A 391 -16.10 -11.26 30.96
N GLN A 392 -17.29 -11.62 30.46
CA GLN A 392 -17.72 -12.98 30.17
C GLN A 392 -18.14 -13.09 28.71
N TYR A 393 -17.94 -14.26 28.12
CA TYR A 393 -18.34 -14.51 26.75
C TYR A 393 -18.99 -15.88 26.54
N ARG A 394 -19.86 -15.94 25.53
CA ARG A 394 -20.33 -17.18 24.90
C ARG A 394 -19.93 -17.15 23.45
N TRP A 395 -19.71 -18.32 22.86
CA TRP A 395 -19.17 -18.39 21.51
C TRP A 395 -19.77 -19.54 20.70
N LEU A 396 -19.74 -19.40 19.38
CA LEU A 396 -19.97 -20.48 18.44
C LEU A 396 -19.14 -20.22 17.19
N THR A 397 -19.05 -21.21 16.32
CA THR A 397 -18.42 -21.07 15.01
C THR A 397 -19.44 -21.29 13.91
N TYR A 398 -19.27 -20.59 12.79
CA TYR A 398 -20.09 -20.77 11.60
C TYR A 398 -19.33 -20.29 10.36
N ASP A 399 -19.45 -21.00 9.24
CA ASP A 399 -18.88 -20.55 7.96
C ASP A 399 -19.76 -19.46 7.35
N LEU A 400 -19.40 -18.20 7.59
CA LEU A 400 -20.15 -17.04 7.08
C LEU A 400 -19.78 -16.70 5.65
N ASN A 401 -18.63 -17.17 5.16
CA ASN A 401 -18.08 -16.77 3.87
C ASN A 401 -17.99 -17.91 2.83
N GLY A 402 -18.24 -19.15 3.24
CA GLY A 402 -18.32 -20.33 2.39
C GLY A 402 -16.98 -20.98 2.01
N ASP A 403 -15.86 -20.73 2.70
CA ASP A 403 -14.57 -21.43 2.42
C ASP A 403 -14.47 -22.80 3.07
N GLY A 404 -15.43 -23.20 3.90
CA GLY A 404 -15.30 -24.35 4.77
C GLY A 404 -14.35 -24.11 5.95
N GLN A 405 -13.95 -22.87 6.23
CA GLN A 405 -13.26 -22.49 7.47
C GLN A 405 -14.15 -21.58 8.31
N GLU A 406 -14.74 -22.14 9.36
CA GLU A 406 -15.73 -21.42 10.17
C GLU A 406 -15.15 -20.17 10.89
N GLU A 407 -15.86 -19.06 10.76
CA GLU A 407 -15.70 -17.85 11.56
C GLU A 407 -16.06 -18.10 13.02
N LEU A 408 -15.42 -17.37 13.93
CA LEU A 408 -15.78 -17.35 15.34
C LEU A 408 -16.71 -16.17 15.63
N LEU A 409 -17.85 -16.45 16.26
CA LEU A 409 -18.78 -15.47 16.79
C LEU A 409 -18.76 -15.53 18.32
N ALA A 410 -18.43 -14.42 18.99
CA ALA A 410 -18.34 -14.34 20.45
C ALA A 410 -19.24 -13.21 21.00
N GLN A 411 -20.31 -13.57 21.72
CA GLN A 411 -21.14 -12.61 22.45
C GLN A 411 -20.54 -12.32 23.82
N LEU A 412 -20.23 -11.07 24.09
CA LEU A 412 -19.72 -10.56 25.37
C LEU A 412 -20.86 -10.13 26.30
N ASN A 413 -20.66 -10.22 27.61
CA ASN A 413 -21.57 -9.68 28.63
C ASN A 413 -21.58 -8.14 28.73
N TRP A 414 -21.07 -7.47 27.71
CA TRP A 414 -21.11 -6.02 27.55
C TRP A 414 -22.47 -5.60 27.01
N CYS A 415 -23.44 -5.57 27.92
CA CYS A 415 -24.85 -5.39 27.59
C CYS A 415 -25.38 -4.04 28.07
N GLY A 416 -26.16 -3.39 27.21
CA GLY A 416 -26.98 -2.23 27.55
C GLY A 416 -28.47 -2.54 27.39
N SER A 417 -29.32 -1.51 27.42
CA SER A 417 -30.77 -1.66 27.22
C SER A 417 -31.17 -2.21 25.85
N GLY A 418 -30.29 -2.08 24.85
CA GLY A 418 -30.52 -2.58 23.50
C GLY A 418 -29.90 -3.94 23.21
N GLY A 419 -29.21 -4.59 24.16
CA GLY A 419 -28.57 -5.89 23.96
C GLY A 419 -27.07 -5.88 24.20
N CYS A 420 -26.42 -7.00 23.90
CA CYS A 420 -25.02 -7.27 24.20
C CYS A 420 -24.10 -6.97 23.00
N THR A 421 -22.78 -7.04 23.22
CA THR A 421 -21.78 -6.89 22.16
C THR A 421 -21.43 -8.25 21.56
N LEU A 422 -21.40 -8.34 20.24
CA LEU A 422 -20.91 -9.49 19.48
C LEU A 422 -19.58 -9.11 18.82
N LEU A 423 -18.59 -10.00 18.92
CA LEU A 423 -17.37 -9.97 18.13
C LEU A 423 -17.45 -11.08 17.09
N ILE A 424 -17.00 -10.79 15.87
CA ILE A 424 -16.90 -11.75 14.77
C ILE A 424 -15.44 -11.77 14.35
N PHE A 425 -14.89 -12.98 14.18
CA PHE A 425 -13.52 -13.21 13.78
C PHE A 425 -13.51 -14.08 12.52
N GLU A 426 -12.79 -13.61 11.52
CA GLU A 426 -12.50 -14.37 10.31
C GLU A 426 -11.53 -15.49 10.60
N ASN A 427 -11.75 -16.66 9.99
CA ASN A 427 -10.79 -17.74 10.03
C ASN A 427 -9.74 -17.57 8.92
N HIS A 428 -8.53 -17.15 9.30
CA HIS A 428 -7.44 -16.99 8.34
C HIS A 428 -6.29 -17.95 8.69
N GLN A 429 -6.07 -18.97 7.85
CA GLN A 429 -5.01 -19.97 8.04
C GLN A 429 -5.10 -20.64 9.41
N GLN A 430 -6.29 -21.10 9.82
CA GLN A 430 -6.54 -21.75 11.12
C GLN A 430 -6.30 -20.84 12.34
N GLN A 431 -6.31 -19.52 12.14
CA GLN A 431 -6.23 -18.52 13.20
C GLN A 431 -7.39 -17.54 13.07
N TRP A 432 -8.12 -17.34 14.17
CA TRP A 432 -9.16 -16.33 14.24
C TRP A 432 -8.58 -14.95 14.39
N ARG A 433 -8.90 -14.06 13.44
CA ARG A 433 -8.51 -12.65 13.44
C ARG A 433 -9.76 -11.80 13.56
N PHE A 434 -9.72 -10.79 14.42
CA PHE A 434 -10.85 -9.90 14.61
C PHE A 434 -11.30 -9.28 13.27
N ASN A 435 -12.59 -9.37 12.97
CA ASN A 435 -13.18 -8.91 11.73
C ASN A 435 -14.24 -7.83 11.98
N SER A 436 -15.22 -8.10 12.85
CA SER A 436 -16.32 -7.19 13.11
C SER A 436 -16.68 -7.10 14.59
N ARG A 437 -17.17 -5.93 15.02
CA ARG A 437 -17.84 -5.73 16.29
C ARG A 437 -19.25 -5.23 16.02
N VAL A 438 -20.24 -5.88 16.61
CA VAL A 438 -21.66 -5.52 16.53
C VAL A 438 -22.19 -5.27 17.93
N THR A 439 -22.97 -4.22 18.12
CA THR A 439 -23.57 -3.81 19.38
C THR A 439 -25.08 -4.04 19.36
N LEU A 440 -25.71 -4.00 20.54
CA LEU A 440 -27.16 -4.12 20.68
C LEU A 440 -27.70 -5.46 20.13
N VAL A 441 -26.93 -6.53 20.29
CA VAL A 441 -27.33 -7.88 19.85
C VAL A 441 -28.26 -8.49 20.89
N GLN A 442 -29.49 -8.80 20.47
CA GLN A 442 -30.53 -9.38 21.33
C GLN A 442 -30.76 -10.85 20.97
N GLY A 443 -30.27 -11.74 21.83
CA GLY A 443 -30.55 -13.18 21.73
C GLY A 443 -29.99 -13.79 20.45
N LYS A 444 -30.86 -14.49 19.71
CA LYS A 444 -30.53 -15.23 18.49
C LYS A 444 -30.22 -14.31 17.31
N ILE A 445 -29.35 -14.79 16.43
CA ILE A 445 -28.95 -14.14 15.18
C ILE A 445 -29.44 -15.04 14.04
N HIS A 446 -30.12 -14.48 13.06
CA HIS A 446 -30.54 -15.20 11.86
C HIS A 446 -29.56 -14.91 10.72
N LEU A 447 -29.43 -15.82 9.76
CA LEU A 447 -28.74 -15.51 8.50
C LEU A 447 -29.75 -15.01 7.47
N GLY A 448 -29.39 -14.00 6.67
CA GLY A 448 -30.16 -13.62 5.48
C GLY A 448 -30.11 -14.71 4.41
N GLU A 449 -30.93 -14.62 3.38
CA GLU A 449 -30.77 -15.46 2.17
C GLU A 449 -29.70 -14.92 1.22
N GLU A 450 -29.39 -13.62 1.33
CA GLU A 450 -28.45 -12.91 0.47
C GLU A 450 -27.05 -12.79 1.10
N GLN A 451 -26.07 -12.56 0.22
CA GLN A 451 -24.68 -12.32 0.59
C GLN A 451 -24.22 -11.00 -0.01
N HIS A 452 -23.34 -10.32 0.71
CA HIS A 452 -22.67 -9.12 0.23
C HIS A 452 -21.16 -9.26 0.43
N ASN A 453 -20.40 -8.96 -0.63
CA ASN A 453 -18.94 -9.00 -0.60
C ASN A 453 -18.35 -10.33 -0.05
N GLY A 454 -18.95 -11.46 -0.44
CA GLY A 454 -18.47 -12.80 -0.11
C GLY A 454 -18.82 -13.31 1.28
N TRP A 455 -19.66 -12.61 2.05
CA TRP A 455 -20.11 -13.02 3.37
C TRP A 455 -21.64 -12.99 3.47
N GLN A 456 -22.20 -13.90 4.27
CA GLN A 456 -23.64 -14.03 4.50
C GLN A 456 -24.19 -12.85 5.28
N ASP A 457 -25.33 -12.31 4.88
CA ASP A 457 -25.96 -11.24 5.66
C ASP A 457 -26.39 -11.73 7.05
N LEU A 458 -26.27 -10.88 8.07
CA LEU A 458 -26.67 -11.18 9.44
C LEU A 458 -27.94 -10.43 9.82
N VAL A 459 -28.95 -11.13 10.30
CA VAL A 459 -30.27 -10.57 10.63
C VAL A 459 -30.48 -10.58 12.14
N PHE A 460 -30.80 -9.42 12.68
CA PHE A 460 -30.97 -9.19 14.12
C PHE A 460 -32.38 -8.70 14.43
N ASN A 461 -32.92 -9.16 15.56
CA ASN A 461 -34.12 -8.57 16.14
C ASN A 461 -33.71 -7.31 16.91
N VAL A 462 -34.29 -6.16 16.55
CA VAL A 462 -34.07 -4.89 17.23
C VAL A 462 -35.34 -4.51 17.96
N SER A 463 -35.24 -4.28 19.27
CA SER A 463 -36.34 -3.83 20.12
C SER A 463 -35.84 -2.99 21.31
N GLY A 464 -36.72 -2.28 22.02
CA GLY A 464 -36.37 -1.45 23.16
C GLY A 464 -36.00 0.01 22.78
N GLY A 465 -35.68 0.86 23.76
CA GLY A 465 -35.27 2.25 23.49
C GLY A 465 -36.30 3.17 22.81
N GLY A 466 -37.58 2.76 22.78
CA GLY A 466 -38.67 3.52 22.14
C GLY A 466 -38.87 3.24 20.65
N VAL A 467 -38.12 2.32 20.04
CA VAL A 467 -38.32 1.93 18.63
C VAL A 467 -39.33 0.80 18.48
N THR A 468 -40.08 0.80 17.37
CA THR A 468 -40.99 -0.31 17.02
C THR A 468 -40.16 -1.55 16.69
N PRO A 469 -40.41 -2.71 17.34
CA PRO A 469 -39.66 -3.93 17.10
C PRO A 469 -39.66 -4.33 15.62
N ALA A 470 -38.48 -4.64 15.07
CA ALA A 470 -38.31 -5.04 13.68
C ALA A 470 -37.06 -5.91 13.51
N GLN A 471 -36.99 -6.63 12.39
CA GLN A 471 -35.78 -7.32 11.95
C GLN A 471 -34.96 -6.40 11.06
N HIS A 472 -33.66 -6.35 11.32
CA HIS A 472 -32.70 -5.53 10.60
C HIS A 472 -31.58 -6.40 10.05
N VAL A 473 -31.12 -6.09 8.84
CA VAL A 473 -30.08 -6.83 8.14
C VAL A 473 -28.76 -6.06 8.13
N LEU A 474 -27.70 -6.74 8.55
CA LEU A 474 -26.33 -6.28 8.42
C LEU A 474 -25.70 -6.94 7.21
N GLN A 475 -25.46 -6.13 6.19
CA GLN A 475 -24.74 -6.53 4.98
C GLN A 475 -23.25 -6.35 5.18
N TYR A 476 -22.45 -7.34 4.79
CA TYR A 476 -21.01 -7.27 4.93
C TYR A 476 -20.40 -6.30 3.91
N SER A 477 -19.56 -5.37 4.36
CA SER A 477 -19.03 -4.29 3.50
C SER A 477 -17.88 -4.72 2.58
N GLY A 478 -17.38 -5.95 2.73
CA GLY A 478 -16.11 -6.42 2.18
C GLY A 478 -14.95 -6.34 3.17
N VAL A 479 -15.16 -5.72 4.34
CA VAL A 479 -14.17 -5.67 5.43
C VAL A 479 -14.78 -6.02 6.79
N SER A 480 -16.02 -5.58 7.06
CA SER A 480 -16.71 -5.87 8.31
C SER A 480 -18.24 -5.73 8.18
N TYR A 481 -18.98 -6.27 9.14
CA TYR A 481 -20.39 -5.95 9.36
C TYR A 481 -20.53 -4.60 10.07
N PRO A 482 -21.60 -3.82 9.78
CA PRO A 482 -21.89 -2.58 10.48
C PRO A 482 -22.02 -2.76 11.99
N LEU A 483 -21.66 -1.72 12.75
CA LEU A 483 -21.56 -1.77 14.22
C LEU A 483 -22.91 -1.95 14.94
N ASN A 484 -24.02 -1.49 14.36
CA ASN A 484 -25.30 -1.42 15.08
C ASN A 484 -26.47 -1.83 14.17
N PRO A 485 -27.20 -2.92 14.49
CA PRO A 485 -28.37 -3.33 13.73
C PRO A 485 -29.53 -2.33 13.75
N SER A 486 -29.67 -1.49 14.78
CA SER A 486 -30.84 -0.61 14.94
C SER A 486 -30.95 0.49 13.88
N VAL A 487 -29.86 0.78 13.18
CA VAL A 487 -29.76 1.79 12.12
C VAL A 487 -29.64 1.15 10.74
N ALA A 488 -29.61 -0.18 10.65
CA ALA A 488 -29.52 -0.89 9.39
C ALA A 488 -30.89 -0.97 8.70
N PRO A 489 -30.97 -1.34 7.40
CA PRO A 489 -32.25 -1.52 6.73
C PRO A 489 -33.10 -2.61 7.40
N LYS A 490 -34.42 -2.41 7.38
CA LYS A 490 -35.37 -3.47 7.77
C LYS A 490 -35.38 -4.55 6.70
N ILE A 491 -35.51 -5.79 7.14
CA ILE A 491 -35.64 -6.95 6.25
C ILE A 491 -37.04 -7.56 6.36
N THR A 492 -37.54 -8.09 5.25
CA THR A 492 -38.80 -8.83 5.19
C THR A 492 -38.55 -10.31 5.48
N SER A 493 -39.53 -10.98 6.09
CA SER A 493 -39.36 -12.36 6.60
C SER A 493 -39.06 -13.40 5.52
N ASP A 494 -39.38 -13.11 4.26
CA ASP A 494 -39.07 -13.95 3.09
C ASP A 494 -37.59 -13.91 2.68
N LYS A 495 -36.80 -12.95 3.19
CA LYS A 495 -35.35 -12.86 2.94
C LYS A 495 -34.50 -13.33 4.13
N VAL A 496 -35.13 -13.97 5.12
CA VAL A 496 -34.47 -14.50 6.31
C VAL A 496 -34.42 -16.01 6.20
N SER A 497 -33.21 -16.58 6.22
CA SER A 497 -33.03 -18.02 6.17
C SER A 497 -33.47 -18.70 7.47
N GLN A 498 -33.56 -20.04 7.43
CA GLN A 498 -33.91 -20.84 8.60
C GLN A 498 -32.72 -21.16 9.51
N VAL A 499 -31.52 -20.68 9.19
CA VAL A 499 -30.35 -20.80 10.06
C VAL A 499 -30.47 -19.81 11.22
N THR A 500 -30.32 -20.32 12.44
CA THR A 500 -30.36 -19.52 13.66
C THR A 500 -29.11 -19.80 14.51
N LEU A 501 -28.30 -18.77 14.74
CA LEU A 501 -27.15 -18.77 15.61
C LEU A 501 -27.54 -18.28 17.01
N PHE A 502 -26.85 -18.76 18.05
CA PHE A 502 -27.21 -18.55 19.46
C PHE A 502 -28.69 -18.90 19.75
N ALA A 503 -29.16 -20.01 19.18
CA ALA A 503 -30.55 -20.43 19.21
C ALA A 503 -31.10 -20.79 20.61
N ASP A 504 -30.23 -20.95 21.60
CA ASP A 504 -30.59 -21.20 23.00
C ASP A 504 -30.98 -19.93 23.77
N GLU A 505 -30.72 -18.74 23.20
CA GLU A 505 -31.05 -17.43 23.75
C GLU A 505 -30.49 -17.18 25.17
N ILE A 506 -29.45 -17.92 25.59
CA ILE A 506 -28.80 -17.73 26.89
C ILE A 506 -27.80 -16.57 26.79
N SER A 507 -27.97 -15.56 27.64
CA SER A 507 -27.10 -14.38 27.66
C SER A 507 -25.72 -14.71 28.26
N PRO A 508 -24.62 -14.10 27.75
CA PRO A 508 -23.31 -14.17 28.40
C PRO A 508 -23.27 -13.61 29.83
N MET A 509 -24.27 -12.82 30.25
CA MET A 509 -24.43 -12.43 31.66
C MET A 509 -24.93 -13.57 32.56
N GLN A 510 -25.66 -14.53 32.00
CA GLN A 510 -26.26 -15.65 32.74
C GLN A 510 -25.28 -16.83 32.83
N LYS A 511 -24.64 -17.16 31.71
CA LYS A 511 -23.64 -18.23 31.59
C LYS A 511 -22.60 -17.83 30.54
N GLY A 512 -21.33 -17.90 30.89
CA GLY A 512 -20.25 -17.61 29.96
C GLY A 512 -18.89 -17.95 30.56
N VAL A 513 -17.90 -18.07 29.68
CA VAL A 513 -16.51 -18.20 30.08
C VAL A 513 -16.02 -16.83 30.56
N LYS A 514 -15.34 -16.79 31.72
CA LYS A 514 -14.73 -15.57 32.25
C LYS A 514 -13.34 -15.37 31.65
N LEU A 515 -13.05 -14.14 31.21
CA LEU A 515 -11.70 -13.74 30.79
C LEU A 515 -10.81 -13.41 31.98
#